data_AF-A0A950ECI0-F1
#
_entry.id   AF-A0A950ECI0-F1
#
_cell.length_a   1.000
_cell.length_b   1.000
_cell.length_c   1.000
_cell.angle_alpha   90.00
_cell.angle_beta   90.00
_cell.angle_gamma   90.00
#
_symmetry.space_group_name_H-M   'P 1'
#
loop_
_entity.id
_entity.type
_entity.pdbx_description
1 polymer ?
#
loop_
_entity_poly.entity_id
_entity_poly.type
_entity_poly.pdbx_seq_one_letter_code
_entity_poly.pdbx_strand_id
1 'polypeptide(L)'
;ASNLMKAGQAPPLPATSPTSIPQVWGTGQIKWLGWDANTDTTMQRNVATAVALGASINRQAQATSMVPAHIFQLEELASKIPPPRWPEEVFGRINRAKVRRGHKLFEAHCARCHPAPKTAPPGQFVDYDLYDVGTDPNRARNFQHDIGERPPAPPPRSNLPEGLAILLNLIYGWEQVSPADALKWTGGRTETWRATGHYAGRPLVAIWASPPYLHNGSVPTLYDLLRPAAQRPKTFPVGGREFDPVKVGYAGPADAPEAFRFDTAREGNHNSGHEGPDCTDFSEEERMALLEYLKDR
;
A
#
# COMPACT_ATOMS: atom_id res chain seq x y z
N ALA A 1 27.62 12.65 3.53
CA ALA A 1 26.53 11.70 3.23
C ALA A 1 25.56 11.69 4.39
N SER A 2 24.44 12.39 4.28
CA SER A 2 23.33 12.30 5.25
C SER A 2 22.39 11.21 4.78
N ASN A 3 22.79 9.95 4.99
CA ASN A 3 21.80 8.89 4.95
C ASN A 3 20.93 9.09 6.19
N LEU A 4 19.62 9.25 6.01
CA LEU A 4 18.66 9.19 7.12
C LEU A 4 18.70 7.82 7.83
N MET A 5 19.34 6.83 7.20
CA MET A 5 19.72 5.53 7.76
C MET A 5 21.17 5.21 7.38
N LYS A 6 22.15 5.42 8.28
CA LYS A 6 23.50 4.88 8.06
C LYS A 6 23.40 3.36 8.03
N ALA A 7 23.87 2.72 6.96
CA ALA A 7 23.94 1.26 6.89
C ALA A 7 24.68 0.72 8.12
N GLY A 8 24.06 -0.19 8.87
CA GLY A 8 24.61 -0.79 10.08
C GLY A 8 24.33 -0.06 11.40
N GLN A 9 23.58 1.06 11.40
CA GLN A 9 23.08 1.68 12.64
C GLN A 9 21.58 1.43 12.79
N ALA A 10 21.16 1.03 13.99
CA ALA A 10 19.73 0.97 14.31
C ALA A 10 19.12 2.37 14.13
N PRO A 11 17.90 2.47 13.57
CA PRO A 11 17.24 3.76 13.44
C PRO A 11 17.12 4.43 14.82
N PRO A 12 17.29 5.76 14.91
CA PRO A 12 17.21 6.48 16.19
C PRO A 12 15.81 6.43 16.82
N LEU A 13 14.80 6.04 16.03
CA LEU A 13 13.43 5.77 16.48
C LEU A 13 13.02 4.36 16.02
N PRO A 14 12.23 3.61 16.81
CA PRO A 14 11.70 2.31 16.38
C PRO A 14 10.90 2.46 15.08
N ALA A 15 11.01 1.49 14.17
CA ALA A 15 10.12 1.42 13.02
C ALA A 15 8.72 1.01 13.48
N THR A 16 7.85 2.00 13.75
CA THR A 16 6.49 1.81 14.30
C THR A 16 5.40 1.76 13.24
N SER A 17 5.75 1.77 11.96
CA SER A 17 4.79 1.81 10.85
C SER A 17 5.27 1.02 9.63
N PRO A 18 5.41 -0.31 9.77
CA PRO A 18 5.65 -1.16 8.62
C PRO A 18 4.43 -1.10 7.69
N THR A 19 4.70 -1.13 6.38
CA THR A 19 3.65 -1.20 5.35
C THR A 19 3.96 -2.31 4.37
N SER A 20 2.91 -3.00 3.92
CA SER A 20 3.00 -3.90 2.79
C SER A 20 3.16 -3.10 1.50
N ILE A 21 3.79 -3.70 0.50
CA ILE A 21 3.87 -3.11 -0.84
C ILE A 21 2.44 -3.15 -1.42
N PRO A 22 1.85 -2.01 -1.82
CA PRO A 22 0.55 -2.02 -2.48
C PRO A 22 0.58 -2.82 -3.78
N GLN A 23 -0.59 -3.19 -4.28
CA GLN A 23 -0.71 -3.77 -5.62
C GLN A 23 -0.02 -2.89 -6.66
N VAL A 24 0.78 -3.50 -7.53
CA VAL A 24 1.54 -2.79 -8.57
C VAL A 24 0.75 -2.58 -9.85
N TRP A 25 -0.29 -3.40 -10.08
CA TRP A 25 -1.22 -3.26 -11.20
C TRP A 25 -2.28 -2.19 -10.93
N GLY A 26 -2.79 -1.57 -11.99
CA GLY A 26 -3.91 -0.61 -11.89
C GLY A 26 -3.59 0.71 -11.17
N THR A 27 -2.32 0.97 -10.86
CA THR A 27 -1.87 2.15 -10.11
C THR A 27 -1.74 3.40 -10.98
N GLY A 28 -1.54 3.25 -12.30
CA GLY A 28 -1.20 4.35 -13.20
C GLY A 28 -2.24 5.46 -13.35
N GLN A 29 -3.50 5.19 -12.97
CA GLN A 29 -4.58 6.19 -13.01
C GLN A 29 -5.03 6.63 -11.61
N ILE A 30 -4.39 6.18 -10.53
CA ILE A 30 -4.76 6.57 -9.18
C ILE A 30 -4.24 7.98 -8.89
N LYS A 31 -5.13 8.87 -8.45
CA LYS A 31 -4.79 10.26 -8.12
C LYS A 31 -3.90 10.35 -6.89
N TRP A 32 -4.36 9.76 -5.79
CA TRP A 32 -3.65 9.78 -4.50
C TRP A 32 -3.05 8.42 -4.18
N LEU A 33 -1.72 8.42 -4.05
CA LEU A 33 -0.88 7.25 -3.89
C LEU A 33 -0.63 6.92 -2.41
N GLY A 34 -0.04 5.75 -2.14
CA GLY A 34 0.16 5.24 -0.77
C GLY A 34 -1.13 4.65 -0.16
N TRP A 35 -1.01 3.93 0.95
CA TRP A 35 -2.17 3.34 1.65
C TRP A 35 -3.12 4.38 2.24
N ASP A 36 -2.56 5.53 2.63
CA ASP A 36 -3.21 6.67 3.27
C ASP A 36 -3.51 7.82 2.30
N ALA A 37 -3.33 7.60 0.99
CA ALA A 37 -3.62 8.59 -0.05
C ALA A 37 -2.87 9.92 0.15
N ASN A 38 -1.58 9.85 0.47
CA ASN A 38 -0.82 10.97 1.02
C ASN A 38 -0.05 11.82 0.02
N THR A 39 0.15 11.36 -1.22
CA THR A 39 0.81 12.15 -2.27
C THR A 39 0.09 11.98 -3.59
N ASP A 40 -0.01 13.07 -4.33
CA ASP A 40 -0.65 13.07 -5.64
C ASP A 40 0.33 12.99 -6.80
N THR A 41 1.63 12.70 -6.61
CA THR A 41 2.54 12.41 -7.74
C THR A 41 3.44 11.21 -7.50
N THR A 42 3.70 10.47 -8.58
CA THR A 42 4.60 9.31 -8.55
C THR A 42 6.05 9.72 -8.31
N MET A 43 6.47 10.87 -8.84
CA MET A 43 7.83 11.39 -8.64
C MET A 43 8.13 11.70 -7.18
N GLN A 44 7.28 12.51 -6.53
CA GLN A 44 7.45 12.82 -5.10
C GLN A 44 7.37 11.55 -4.23
N ARG A 45 6.43 10.63 -4.53
CA ARG A 45 6.36 9.31 -3.88
C ARG A 45 7.66 8.53 -4.02
N ASN A 46 8.19 8.44 -5.23
CA ASN A 46 9.37 7.62 -5.52
C ASN A 46 10.63 8.19 -4.91
N VAL A 47 10.82 9.51 -4.96
CA VAL A 47 11.95 10.15 -4.26
C VAL A 47 11.85 9.93 -2.77
N ALA A 48 10.66 10.10 -2.16
CA ALA A 48 10.46 9.83 -0.75
C ALA A 48 10.78 8.37 -0.37
N THR A 49 10.30 7.40 -1.16
CA THR A 49 10.60 5.97 -0.95
C THR A 49 12.08 5.66 -1.14
N ALA A 50 12.73 6.20 -2.18
CA ALA A 50 14.14 5.98 -2.44
C ALA A 50 15.01 6.51 -1.30
N VAL A 51 14.70 7.69 -0.76
CA VAL A 51 15.37 8.24 0.44
C VAL A 51 15.17 7.32 1.64
N ALA A 52 13.94 6.87 1.89
CA ALA A 52 13.64 5.96 3.01
C ALA A 52 14.38 4.62 2.91
N LEU A 53 14.61 4.14 1.68
CA LEU A 53 15.37 2.91 1.40
C LEU A 53 16.88 3.13 1.28
N GLY A 54 17.37 4.35 1.54
CA GLY A 54 18.81 4.62 1.66
C GLY A 54 19.50 5.07 0.37
N ALA A 55 18.77 5.70 -0.56
CA ALA A 55 19.38 6.33 -1.73
C ALA A 55 20.52 7.30 -1.35
N SER A 56 21.59 7.30 -2.12
CA SER A 56 22.75 8.14 -1.85
C SER A 56 22.50 9.57 -2.33
N ILE A 57 22.88 10.54 -1.50
CA ILE A 57 22.80 11.97 -1.80
C ILE A 57 24.11 12.62 -1.39
N ASN A 58 24.83 13.16 -2.37
CA ASN A 58 26.07 13.90 -2.18
C ASN A 58 25.88 15.34 -2.66
N ARG A 59 25.59 16.25 -1.71
CA ARG A 59 25.36 17.67 -2.01
C ARG A 59 26.61 18.37 -2.54
N GLN A 60 27.80 18.00 -2.07
CA GLN A 60 29.05 18.61 -2.50
C GLN A 60 29.38 18.26 -3.95
N ALA A 61 29.19 17.00 -4.32
CA ALA A 61 29.37 16.53 -5.69
C ALA A 61 28.15 16.76 -6.58
N GLN A 62 27.05 17.31 -6.03
CA GLN A 62 25.76 17.46 -6.71
C GLN A 62 25.31 16.16 -7.40
N ALA A 63 25.42 15.04 -6.69
CA ALA A 63 25.19 13.71 -7.23
C ALA A 63 24.25 12.88 -6.35
N THR A 64 23.44 12.03 -6.97
CA THR A 64 22.54 11.12 -6.26
C THR A 64 22.40 9.78 -7.01
N SER A 65 22.05 8.71 -6.30
CA SER A 65 21.62 7.45 -6.93
C SER A 65 20.18 7.52 -7.48
N MET A 66 19.44 8.60 -7.20
CA MET A 66 18.09 8.82 -7.71
C MET A 66 18.13 9.55 -9.04
N VAL A 67 18.13 8.80 -10.15
CA VAL A 67 18.07 9.39 -11.50
C VAL A 67 16.60 9.57 -11.90
N PRO A 68 16.05 10.80 -11.98
CA PRO A 68 14.62 11.03 -12.19
C PRO A 68 14.06 10.41 -13.47
N ALA A 69 14.82 10.46 -14.57
CA ALA A 69 14.40 9.87 -15.84
C ALA A 69 14.21 8.34 -15.73
N HIS A 70 15.11 7.65 -15.01
CA HIS A 70 14.99 6.21 -14.77
C HIS A 70 13.83 5.90 -13.83
N ILE A 71 13.62 6.72 -12.79
CA ILE A 71 12.48 6.58 -11.88
C ILE A 71 11.17 6.71 -12.65
N PHE A 72 11.04 7.71 -13.51
CA PHE A 72 9.85 7.90 -14.35
C PHE A 72 9.66 6.74 -15.33
N GLN A 73 10.73 6.26 -15.97
CA GLN A 73 10.67 5.11 -16.87
C GLN A 73 10.17 3.84 -16.16
N LEU A 74 10.61 3.61 -14.91
CA LEU A 74 10.12 2.49 -14.09
C LEU A 74 8.63 2.63 -13.78
N GLU A 75 8.12 3.84 -13.54
CA GLU A 75 6.69 4.09 -13.38
C GLU A 75 5.90 3.83 -14.66
N GLU A 76 6.42 4.26 -15.82
CA GLU A 76 5.80 3.98 -17.12
C GLU A 76 5.74 2.47 -17.39
N LEU A 77 6.77 1.71 -17.00
CA LEU A 77 6.77 0.25 -17.11
C LEU A 77 5.80 -0.40 -16.12
N ALA A 78 5.81 0.02 -14.85
CA ALA A 78 4.92 -0.50 -13.83
C ALA A 78 3.44 -0.26 -14.17
N SER A 79 3.11 0.88 -14.79
CA SER A 79 1.75 1.21 -15.22
C SER A 79 1.16 0.22 -16.24
N LYS A 80 2.02 -0.56 -16.92
CA LYS A 80 1.63 -1.55 -17.93
C LYS A 80 1.40 -2.94 -17.34
N ILE A 81 1.67 -3.16 -16.05
CA ILE A 81 1.50 -4.46 -15.41
C ILE A 81 -0.01 -4.77 -15.31
N PRO A 82 -0.51 -5.80 -16.00
CA PRO A 82 -1.90 -6.20 -15.89
C PRO A 82 -2.16 -6.90 -14.55
N PRO A 83 -3.39 -6.82 -14.02
CA PRO A 83 -3.77 -7.64 -12.87
C PRO A 83 -3.70 -9.13 -13.23
N PRO A 84 -3.11 -9.98 -12.38
CA PRO A 84 -3.04 -11.42 -12.64
C PRO A 84 -4.43 -12.06 -12.54
N ARG A 85 -4.68 -13.05 -13.41
CA ARG A 85 -5.88 -13.88 -13.31
C ARG A 85 -5.62 -15.06 -12.38
N TRP A 86 -6.66 -15.51 -11.69
CA TRP A 86 -6.60 -16.74 -10.91
C TRP A 86 -6.17 -17.92 -11.80
N PRO A 87 -5.06 -18.61 -11.47
CA PRO A 87 -4.55 -19.73 -12.26
C PRO A 87 -5.34 -21.00 -11.91
N GLU A 88 -6.47 -21.22 -12.58
CA GLU A 88 -7.35 -22.38 -12.33
C GLU A 88 -6.63 -23.73 -12.51
N GLU A 89 -5.59 -23.78 -13.32
CA GLU A 89 -4.74 -24.94 -13.55
C GLU A 89 -3.84 -25.29 -12.35
N VAL A 90 -3.51 -24.31 -11.50
CA VAL A 90 -2.66 -24.50 -10.31
C VAL A 90 -3.52 -24.58 -9.05
N PHE A 91 -4.46 -23.65 -8.89
CA PHE A 91 -5.24 -23.48 -7.66
C PHE A 91 -6.67 -24.04 -7.73
N GLY A 92 -7.01 -24.66 -8.85
CA GLY A 92 -8.32 -25.26 -9.09
C GLY A 92 -9.33 -24.27 -9.66
N ARG A 93 -10.37 -24.84 -10.28
CA ARG A 93 -11.43 -24.10 -10.97
C ARG A 93 -12.28 -23.27 -10.02
N ILE A 94 -12.66 -22.08 -10.47
CA ILE A 94 -13.56 -21.19 -9.74
C ILE A 94 -15.00 -21.72 -9.80
N ASN A 95 -15.64 -21.83 -8.64
CA ASN A 95 -17.06 -22.18 -8.53
C ASN A 95 -17.95 -20.98 -8.89
N ARG A 96 -18.44 -20.97 -10.13
CA ARG A 96 -19.28 -19.88 -10.67
C ARG A 96 -20.59 -19.64 -9.91
N ALA A 97 -21.16 -20.64 -9.24
CA ALA A 97 -22.35 -20.44 -8.41
C ALA A 97 -22.03 -19.66 -7.13
N LYS A 98 -20.90 -19.99 -6.48
CA LYS A 98 -20.38 -19.23 -5.33
C LYS A 98 -19.99 -17.81 -5.72
N VAL A 99 -19.34 -17.61 -6.86
CA VAL A 99 -19.03 -16.25 -7.39
C VAL A 99 -20.29 -15.40 -7.49
N ARG A 100 -21.38 -15.91 -8.08
CA ARG A 100 -22.63 -15.15 -8.21
C ARG A 100 -23.23 -14.79 -6.85
N ARG A 101 -23.14 -15.68 -5.86
CA ARG A 101 -23.59 -15.40 -4.49
C ARG A 101 -22.69 -14.36 -3.82
N GLY A 102 -21.38 -14.54 -3.90
CA GLY A 102 -20.37 -13.64 -3.36
C GLY A 102 -20.45 -12.24 -3.94
N HIS A 103 -20.72 -12.11 -5.25
CA HIS A 103 -20.94 -10.82 -5.90
C HIS A 103 -22.12 -10.07 -5.25
N LYS A 104 -23.26 -10.72 -5.02
CA LYS A 104 -24.41 -10.07 -4.36
C LYS A 104 -24.08 -9.59 -2.95
N LEU A 105 -23.37 -10.42 -2.17
CA LEU A 105 -22.89 -10.04 -0.83
C LEU A 105 -21.92 -8.86 -0.91
N PHE A 106 -20.99 -8.89 -1.86
CA PHE A 106 -20.01 -7.84 -2.05
C PHE A 106 -20.68 -6.49 -2.38
N GLU A 107 -21.66 -6.49 -3.28
CA GLU A 107 -22.40 -5.27 -3.62
C GLU A 107 -23.19 -4.72 -2.42
N ALA A 108 -23.75 -5.60 -1.60
CA ALA A 108 -24.52 -5.20 -0.42
C ALA A 108 -23.65 -4.62 0.72
N HIS A 109 -22.44 -5.16 0.92
CA HIS A 109 -21.64 -4.88 2.12
C HIS A 109 -20.32 -4.16 1.83
N CYS A 110 -19.65 -4.49 0.73
CA CYS A 110 -18.26 -4.09 0.49
C CYS A 110 -18.13 -2.93 -0.51
N ALA A 111 -18.99 -2.87 -1.52
CA ALA A 111 -18.84 -1.97 -2.67
C ALA A 111 -18.84 -0.48 -2.32
N ARG A 112 -19.44 -0.10 -1.17
CA ARG A 112 -19.38 1.26 -0.65
C ARG A 112 -17.96 1.74 -0.39
N CYS A 113 -17.10 0.88 0.18
CA CYS A 113 -15.71 1.22 0.48
C CYS A 113 -14.74 0.68 -0.59
N HIS A 114 -15.12 -0.39 -1.28
CA HIS A 114 -14.33 -1.04 -2.34
C HIS A 114 -15.06 -0.96 -3.68
N PRO A 115 -15.06 0.21 -4.33
CA PRO A 115 -15.84 0.43 -5.53
C PRO A 115 -15.32 -0.40 -6.72
N ALA A 116 -16.14 -0.51 -7.77
CA ALA A 116 -15.67 -1.01 -9.05
C ALA A 116 -14.50 -0.16 -9.58
N PRO A 117 -13.55 -0.77 -10.31
CA PRO A 117 -12.47 -0.02 -10.95
C PRO A 117 -13.02 1.08 -11.85
N LYS A 118 -12.54 2.30 -11.64
CA LYS A 118 -12.85 3.43 -12.51
C LYS A 118 -11.68 3.63 -13.47
N THR A 119 -11.98 4.05 -14.69
CA THR A 119 -10.97 4.53 -15.64
C THR A 119 -11.13 6.03 -15.82
N ALA A 120 -10.01 6.71 -15.98
CA ALA A 120 -9.97 8.13 -16.29
C ALA A 120 -9.49 8.34 -17.74
N PRO A 121 -9.97 9.38 -18.44
CA PRO A 121 -9.40 9.81 -19.71
C PRO A 121 -7.90 10.11 -19.59
N PRO A 122 -7.14 10.12 -20.71
CA PRO A 122 -5.74 10.54 -20.70
C PRO A 122 -5.55 11.90 -20.03
N GLY A 123 -4.60 11.99 -19.09
CA GLY A 123 -4.33 13.20 -18.31
C GLY A 123 -5.29 13.44 -17.13
N GLN A 124 -6.25 12.55 -16.88
CA GLN A 124 -7.08 12.56 -15.68
C GLN A 124 -6.73 11.39 -14.76
N PHE A 125 -7.10 11.52 -13.49
CA PHE A 125 -6.82 10.54 -12.46
C PHE A 125 -8.07 10.26 -11.62
N VAL A 126 -8.16 9.03 -11.11
CA VAL A 126 -9.24 8.53 -10.28
C VAL A 126 -8.95 8.80 -8.82
N ASP A 127 -9.89 9.46 -8.14
CA ASP A 127 -9.89 9.64 -6.69
C ASP A 127 -10.72 8.54 -6.02
N TYR A 128 -10.31 8.18 -4.80
CA TYR A 128 -10.95 7.18 -3.96
C TYR A 128 -11.13 7.72 -2.55
N ASP A 129 -12.25 7.39 -1.94
CA ASP A 129 -12.62 7.88 -0.62
C ASP A 129 -11.72 7.27 0.47
N LEU A 130 -11.66 7.98 1.59
CA LEU A 130 -10.88 7.64 2.75
C LEU A 130 -11.79 7.17 3.88
N TYR A 131 -11.34 6.15 4.61
CA TYR A 131 -12.09 5.54 5.67
C TYR A 131 -11.24 5.34 6.91
N ASP A 132 -11.87 5.51 8.07
CA ASP A 132 -11.36 4.98 9.33
C ASP A 132 -12.03 3.62 9.54
N VAL A 133 -11.24 2.57 9.40
CA VAL A 133 -11.69 1.19 9.57
C VAL A 133 -11.11 0.56 10.84
N GLY A 134 -10.49 1.34 11.74
CA GLY A 134 -9.92 0.83 12.99
C GLY A 134 -8.71 -0.11 12.83
N THR A 135 -8.12 -0.17 11.65
CA THR A 135 -6.83 -0.85 11.43
C THR A 135 -5.70 -0.09 12.11
N ASP A 136 -4.50 -0.68 12.19
CA ASP A 136 -3.34 -0.02 12.81
C ASP A 136 -3.22 1.46 12.38
N PRO A 137 -3.17 2.42 13.31
CA PRO A 137 -3.25 3.84 12.96
C PRO A 137 -1.90 4.45 12.61
N ASN A 138 -0.78 3.77 12.87
CA ASN A 138 0.53 4.41 12.89
C ASN A 138 0.96 4.88 11.50
N ARG A 139 0.61 4.13 10.45
CA ARG A 139 0.92 4.56 9.08
C ARG A 139 0.23 5.87 8.71
N ALA A 140 -1.02 6.06 9.10
CA ALA A 140 -1.74 7.28 8.81
C ALA A 140 -1.34 8.44 9.74
N ARG A 141 -1.02 8.15 11.01
CA ARG A 141 -0.62 9.17 12.01
C ARG A 141 0.82 9.66 11.86
N ASN A 142 1.75 8.79 11.49
CA ASN A 142 3.17 9.17 11.37
C ASN A 142 3.39 10.33 10.40
N PHE A 143 2.58 10.43 9.34
CA PHE A 143 2.65 11.53 8.37
C PHE A 143 1.99 12.83 8.85
N GLN A 144 1.31 12.82 9.99
CA GLN A 144 0.79 14.02 10.65
C GLN A 144 1.84 14.70 11.54
N HIS A 145 2.98 14.03 11.77
CA HIS A 145 4.07 14.53 12.60
C HIS A 145 5.19 15.11 11.74
N ASP A 146 6.02 15.91 12.40
CA ASP A 146 7.21 16.49 11.80
C ASP A 146 8.41 15.58 11.83
N ILE A 147 9.26 15.74 10.84
CA ILE A 147 10.60 15.17 10.82
C ILE A 147 11.54 16.11 11.57
N GLY A 148 12.18 15.58 12.60
CA GLY A 148 13.11 16.30 13.46
C GLY A 148 12.43 17.14 14.55
N GLU A 149 13.24 17.72 15.43
CA GLU A 149 12.76 18.59 16.51
C GLU A 149 12.47 19.99 15.96
N ARG A 150 11.22 20.45 16.04
CA ARG A 150 10.84 21.84 15.74
C ARG A 150 9.77 22.35 16.73
N PRO A 151 9.59 23.67 16.86
CA PRO A 151 8.53 24.22 17.68
C PRO A 151 7.15 23.66 17.26
N PRO A 152 6.25 23.35 18.22
CA PRO A 152 4.92 22.82 17.91
C PRO A 152 4.15 23.75 16.96
N ALA A 153 3.59 23.20 15.90
CA ALA A 153 2.66 23.88 15.01
C ALA A 153 1.24 23.29 15.20
N PRO A 154 0.14 24.03 14.92
CA PRO A 154 -1.21 23.50 15.05
C PRO A 154 -1.40 22.27 14.13
N PRO A 155 -1.87 21.13 14.66
CA PRO A 155 -2.14 19.94 13.85
C PRO A 155 -3.38 20.11 12.95
N PRO A 156 -3.47 19.39 11.82
CA PRO A 156 -2.43 18.53 11.25
C PRO A 156 -1.38 19.35 10.48
N ARG A 157 -0.09 19.21 10.83
CA ARG A 157 1.04 19.81 10.09
C ARG A 157 2.25 18.87 10.11
N SER A 158 2.77 18.55 8.92
CA SER A 158 4.05 17.87 8.72
C SER A 158 4.94 18.74 7.83
N ASN A 159 6.25 18.78 8.09
CA ASN A 159 7.27 19.45 7.27
C ASN A 159 7.86 18.56 6.16
N LEU A 160 7.43 17.29 6.08
CA LEU A 160 7.87 16.37 5.04
C LEU A 160 7.57 16.89 3.62
N PRO A 161 6.38 17.45 3.32
CA PRO A 161 6.07 17.94 1.97
C PRO A 161 7.06 18.99 1.47
N GLU A 162 7.37 19.99 2.30
CA GLU A 162 8.30 21.06 1.96
C GLU A 162 9.72 20.52 1.78
N GLY A 163 10.15 19.60 2.67
CA GLY A 163 11.45 18.95 2.57
C GLY A 163 11.62 18.14 1.29
N LEU A 164 10.59 17.37 0.90
CA LEU A 164 10.59 16.60 -0.34
C LEU A 164 10.59 17.50 -1.58
N ALA A 165 9.81 18.58 -1.57
CA ALA A 165 9.80 19.53 -2.67
C ALA A 165 11.17 20.20 -2.88
N ILE A 166 11.84 20.62 -1.81
CA ILE A 166 13.21 21.16 -1.86
C ILE A 166 14.17 20.11 -2.43
N LEU A 167 14.11 18.87 -1.93
CA LEU A 167 14.98 17.80 -2.39
C LEU A 167 14.77 17.50 -3.87
N LEU A 168 13.52 17.39 -4.32
CA LEU A 168 13.20 17.09 -5.70
C LEU A 168 13.69 18.19 -6.64
N ASN A 169 13.50 19.46 -6.28
CA ASN A 169 14.02 20.60 -7.03
C ASN A 169 15.55 20.59 -7.13
N LEU A 170 16.25 20.23 -6.04
CA LEU A 170 17.72 20.07 -6.08
C LEU A 170 18.14 18.96 -7.04
N ILE A 171 17.49 17.79 -6.98
CA ILE A 171 17.79 16.65 -7.85
C ILE A 171 17.53 17.03 -9.32
N TYR A 172 16.41 17.68 -9.61
CA TYR A 172 16.10 18.15 -10.97
C TYR A 172 17.14 19.13 -11.49
N GLY A 173 17.65 20.03 -10.65
CA GLY A 173 18.74 20.93 -11.02
C GLY A 173 20.05 20.20 -11.33
N TRP A 174 20.44 19.22 -10.50
CA TRP A 174 21.66 18.44 -10.69
C TRP A 174 21.61 17.56 -11.95
N GLU A 175 20.45 16.95 -12.21
CA GLU A 175 20.20 16.09 -13.36
C GLU A 175 19.75 16.86 -14.60
N GLN A 176 19.74 18.20 -14.54
CA GLN A 176 19.39 19.12 -15.65
C GLN A 176 18.03 18.79 -16.29
N VAL A 177 17.05 18.44 -15.46
CA VAL A 177 15.69 18.09 -15.90
C VAL A 177 15.01 19.32 -16.51
N SER A 178 14.48 19.18 -17.72
CA SER A 178 13.78 20.27 -18.39
C SER A 178 12.42 20.57 -17.73
N PRO A 179 11.91 21.82 -17.79
CA PRO A 179 10.56 22.12 -17.29
C PRO A 179 9.47 21.29 -17.97
N ALA A 180 9.66 20.93 -19.23
CA ALA A 180 8.73 20.09 -19.97
C ALA A 180 8.71 18.65 -19.45
N ASP A 181 9.89 18.08 -19.13
CA ASP A 181 10.00 16.75 -18.53
C ASP A 181 9.43 16.74 -17.10
N ALA A 182 9.77 17.75 -16.29
CA ALA A 182 9.21 17.88 -14.95
C ALA A 182 7.67 17.93 -14.98
N LEU A 183 7.09 18.74 -15.86
CA LEU A 183 5.63 18.83 -16.04
C LEU A 183 5.02 17.50 -16.53
N LYS A 184 5.69 16.83 -17.47
CA LYS A 184 5.28 15.50 -17.96
C LYS A 184 5.28 14.48 -16.83
N TRP A 185 6.33 14.44 -16.02
CA TRP A 185 6.53 13.42 -14.99
C TRP A 185 5.59 13.56 -13.81
N THR A 186 5.11 14.77 -13.52
CA THR A 186 4.03 14.98 -12.55
C THR A 186 2.64 14.72 -13.14
N GLY A 187 2.53 14.57 -14.46
CA GLY A 187 1.24 14.53 -15.15
C GLY A 187 0.48 15.85 -15.03
N GLY A 188 1.19 16.98 -14.98
CA GLY A 188 0.62 18.31 -14.82
C GLY A 188 0.19 18.67 -13.39
N ARG A 189 0.52 17.84 -12.40
CA ARG A 189 0.15 18.06 -10.99
C ARG A 189 1.21 18.86 -10.23
N THR A 190 0.80 19.41 -9.10
CA THR A 190 1.58 20.32 -8.24
C THR A 190 2.44 19.62 -7.19
N GLU A 191 2.46 18.28 -7.14
CA GLU A 191 3.22 17.49 -6.16
C GLU A 191 2.80 17.77 -4.72
N THR A 192 1.49 17.64 -4.50
CA THR A 192 0.87 17.87 -3.22
C THR A 192 0.95 16.63 -2.35
N TRP A 193 1.32 16.87 -1.10
CA TRP A 193 1.32 15.87 -0.04
C TRP A 193 0.30 16.26 1.03
N ARG A 194 -0.42 15.28 1.57
CA ARG A 194 -1.40 15.45 2.65
C ARG A 194 -1.25 14.38 3.72
N ALA A 195 -1.53 14.75 4.96
CA ALA A 195 -1.65 13.82 6.06
C ALA A 195 -3.13 13.58 6.33
N THR A 196 -3.63 12.40 5.97
CA THR A 196 -5.07 12.13 5.99
C THR A 196 -5.55 11.58 7.33
N GLY A 197 -4.72 10.83 8.04
CA GLY A 197 -5.14 10.08 9.23
C GLY A 197 -6.08 8.90 8.92
N HIS A 198 -6.28 8.57 7.64
CA HIS A 198 -7.24 7.57 7.16
C HIS A 198 -6.61 6.70 6.05
N TYR A 199 -7.31 5.63 5.64
CA TYR A 199 -6.85 4.72 4.57
C TYR A 199 -7.78 4.73 3.35
N ALA A 200 -7.22 4.55 2.16
CA ALA A 200 -7.96 4.61 0.91
C ALA A 200 -8.77 3.33 0.64
N GLY A 201 -10.07 3.49 0.36
CA GLY A 201 -10.95 2.42 -0.11
C GLY A 201 -10.80 2.19 -1.61
N ARG A 202 -9.93 1.24 -1.99
CA ARG A 202 -9.60 0.98 -3.41
C ARG A 202 -10.32 -0.26 -3.96
N PRO A 203 -10.50 -0.36 -5.30
CA PRO A 203 -10.99 -1.57 -5.92
C PRO A 203 -10.11 -2.78 -5.61
N LEU A 204 -10.73 -3.93 -5.37
CA LEU A 204 -10.04 -5.16 -5.00
C LEU A 204 -9.68 -6.03 -6.22
N VAL A 205 -9.15 -5.42 -7.28
CA VAL A 205 -8.77 -6.13 -8.51
C VAL A 205 -7.61 -7.07 -8.21
N ALA A 206 -7.74 -8.35 -8.57
CA ALA A 206 -6.75 -9.40 -8.31
C ALA A 206 -6.22 -9.42 -6.86
N ILE A 207 -7.05 -9.04 -5.89
CA ILE A 207 -6.66 -8.97 -4.47
C ILE A 207 -6.14 -10.31 -3.95
N TRP A 208 -6.61 -11.42 -4.52
CA TRP A 208 -6.15 -12.77 -4.18
C TRP A 208 -4.62 -12.92 -4.29
N ALA A 209 -3.97 -12.15 -5.18
CA ALA A 209 -2.54 -12.25 -5.49
C ALA A 209 -1.64 -11.35 -4.62
N SER A 210 -2.19 -10.65 -3.62
CA SER A 210 -1.40 -9.74 -2.77
C SER A 210 -1.54 -10.02 -1.26
N PRO A 211 -1.40 -11.27 -0.77
CA PRO A 211 -1.23 -11.51 0.65
C PRO A 211 0.15 -11.01 1.14
N PRO A 212 0.31 -10.67 2.43
CA PRO A 212 -0.75 -10.65 3.44
C PRO A 212 -1.55 -9.35 3.34
N TYR A 213 -2.74 -9.36 3.92
CA TYR A 213 -3.74 -8.31 3.77
C TYR A 213 -3.64 -7.22 4.85
N LEU A 214 -4.38 -6.13 4.62
CA LEU A 214 -4.25 -4.82 5.27
C LEU A 214 -2.97 -4.06 4.86
N HIS A 215 -2.93 -2.76 5.19
CA HIS A 215 -1.87 -1.85 4.80
C HIS A 215 -0.49 -2.20 5.36
N ASN A 216 -0.44 -2.98 6.44
CA ASN A 216 0.77 -3.43 7.14
C ASN A 216 1.03 -4.93 6.96
N GLY A 217 0.21 -5.64 6.18
CA GLY A 217 0.37 -7.08 5.95
C GLY A 217 0.17 -7.92 7.21
N SER A 218 -0.69 -7.51 8.14
CA SER A 218 -0.88 -8.17 9.43
C SER A 218 -1.91 -9.31 9.44
N VAL A 219 -2.52 -9.63 8.29
CA VAL A 219 -3.52 -10.71 8.18
C VAL A 219 -3.12 -11.68 7.05
N PRO A 220 -2.87 -12.97 7.32
CA PRO A 220 -2.25 -13.87 6.35
C PRO A 220 -3.15 -14.27 5.18
N THR A 221 -4.47 -14.38 5.41
CA THR A 221 -5.43 -14.88 4.42
C THR A 221 -6.68 -14.00 4.35
N LEU A 222 -7.38 -13.96 3.19
CA LEU A 222 -8.67 -13.26 3.08
C LEU A 222 -9.71 -13.91 3.99
N TYR A 223 -9.64 -15.24 4.18
CA TYR A 223 -10.50 -15.94 5.13
C TYR A 223 -10.37 -15.36 6.54
N ASP A 224 -9.14 -15.15 7.01
CA ASP A 224 -8.90 -14.57 8.34
C ASP A 224 -9.32 -13.10 8.40
N LEU A 225 -9.18 -12.34 7.31
CA LEU A 225 -9.63 -10.95 7.23
C LEU A 225 -11.14 -10.82 7.42
N LEU A 226 -11.92 -11.73 6.84
CA LEU A 226 -13.38 -11.80 6.94
C LEU A 226 -13.89 -12.43 8.25
N ARG A 227 -13.03 -12.51 9.27
CA ARG A 227 -13.37 -12.93 10.63
C ARG A 227 -13.05 -11.79 11.61
N PRO A 228 -13.75 -11.74 12.76
CA PRO A 228 -13.43 -10.78 13.81
C PRO A 228 -11.95 -10.81 14.16
N ALA A 229 -11.34 -9.65 14.43
CA ALA A 229 -9.90 -9.52 14.67
C ALA A 229 -9.41 -10.35 15.87
N ALA A 230 -10.30 -10.60 16.84
CA ALA A 230 -10.05 -11.51 17.96
C ALA A 230 -9.75 -12.95 17.51
N GLN A 231 -10.25 -13.36 16.34
CA GLN A 231 -10.08 -14.71 15.79
C GLN A 231 -8.95 -14.82 14.74
N ARG A 232 -8.31 -13.70 14.39
CA ARG A 232 -7.20 -13.68 13.42
C ARG A 232 -5.91 -14.22 14.06
N PRO A 233 -5.04 -14.90 13.28
CA PRO A 233 -3.73 -15.33 13.78
C PRO A 233 -2.93 -14.17 14.38
N LYS A 234 -2.37 -14.38 15.58
CA LYS A 234 -1.54 -13.38 16.27
C LYS A 234 -0.06 -13.43 15.85
N THR A 235 0.38 -14.59 15.39
CA THR A 235 1.68 -14.76 14.74
C THR A 235 1.55 -15.68 13.53
N PHE A 236 2.35 -15.44 12.50
CA PHE A 236 2.41 -16.29 11.30
C PHE A 236 3.74 -16.11 10.57
N PRO A 237 4.23 -17.13 9.83
CA PRO A 237 5.43 -17.01 9.02
C PRO A 237 5.17 -16.16 7.77
N VAL A 238 6.14 -15.33 7.38
CA VAL A 238 6.17 -14.62 6.10
C VAL A 238 7.53 -14.82 5.42
N GLY A 239 7.58 -14.56 4.11
CA GLY A 239 8.75 -14.85 3.27
C GLY A 239 8.76 -16.24 2.64
N GLY A 240 7.79 -17.09 3.00
CA GLY A 240 7.52 -18.34 2.31
C GLY A 240 6.93 -18.13 0.90
N ARG A 241 6.93 -19.20 0.09
CA ARG A 241 6.33 -19.21 -1.26
C ARG A 241 5.00 -19.97 -1.33
N GLU A 242 4.60 -20.58 -0.22
CA GLU A 242 3.42 -21.42 -0.14
C GLU A 242 2.14 -20.57 -0.07
N PHE A 243 1.13 -21.00 -0.80
CA PHE A 243 -0.14 -20.29 -0.94
C PHE A 243 -1.31 -21.23 -0.62
N ASP A 244 -2.25 -20.78 0.21
CA ASP A 244 -3.49 -21.49 0.51
C ASP A 244 -4.59 -21.03 -0.47
N PRO A 245 -4.98 -21.83 -1.48
CA PRO A 245 -6.02 -21.43 -2.42
C PRO A 245 -7.43 -21.49 -1.83
N VAL A 246 -7.62 -22.15 -0.69
CA VAL A 246 -8.90 -22.24 0.01
C VAL A 246 -9.11 -20.98 0.84
N LYS A 247 -8.15 -20.60 1.67
CA LYS A 247 -8.21 -19.38 2.50
C LYS A 247 -7.80 -18.11 1.77
N VAL A 248 -7.14 -18.26 0.62
CA VAL A 248 -6.62 -17.19 -0.23
C VAL A 248 -5.59 -16.36 0.51
N GLY A 249 -4.34 -16.82 0.52
CA GLY A 249 -3.23 -16.08 1.11
C GLY A 249 -2.06 -16.98 1.48
N TYR A 250 -1.27 -16.54 2.47
CA TYR A 250 -0.12 -17.31 2.92
C TYR A 250 -0.54 -18.66 3.51
N ALA A 251 0.02 -19.73 2.93
CA ALA A 251 0.11 -21.02 3.60
C ALA A 251 1.48 -21.10 4.26
N GLY A 252 1.56 -21.67 5.44
CA GLY A 252 2.85 -21.96 6.05
C GLY A 252 2.65 -22.76 7.32
N PRO A 253 3.42 -23.84 7.53
CA PRO A 253 3.38 -24.52 8.80
C PRO A 253 3.92 -23.54 9.86
N ALA A 254 3.32 -23.56 11.05
CA ALA A 254 3.60 -22.58 12.10
C ALA A 254 5.06 -22.60 12.57
N ASP A 255 5.87 -23.56 12.13
CA ASP A 255 7.22 -23.90 12.56
C ASP A 255 8.29 -23.77 11.45
N ALA A 256 8.02 -23.10 10.32
CA ALA A 256 9.03 -22.83 9.28
C ALA A 256 10.25 -22.09 9.88
N PRO A 257 11.42 -22.74 10.12
CA PRO A 257 12.46 -22.21 11.00
C PRO A 257 13.19 -21.00 10.41
N GLU A 258 13.27 -20.93 9.09
CA GLU A 258 13.94 -19.84 8.36
C GLU A 258 12.98 -18.71 7.97
N ALA A 259 11.68 -18.84 8.23
CA ALA A 259 10.71 -17.80 7.92
C ALA A 259 10.73 -16.70 8.98
N PHE A 260 10.59 -15.45 8.55
CA PHE A 260 10.36 -14.34 9.47
C PHE A 260 9.00 -14.54 10.14
N ARG A 261 8.96 -14.51 11.48
CA ARG A 261 7.71 -14.59 12.22
C ARG A 261 7.11 -13.19 12.36
N PHE A 262 6.01 -12.94 11.66
CA PHE A 262 5.21 -11.75 11.87
C PHE A 262 4.49 -11.86 13.22
N ASP A 263 4.52 -10.78 14.00
CA ASP A 263 3.91 -10.68 15.33
C ASP A 263 3.03 -9.43 15.38
N THR A 264 1.73 -9.64 15.55
CA THR A 264 0.72 -8.57 15.52
C THR A 264 0.61 -7.80 16.84
N ALA A 265 1.34 -8.20 17.88
CA ALA A 265 1.41 -7.49 19.15
C ALA A 265 2.47 -6.37 19.15
N ARG A 266 3.30 -6.30 18.10
CA ARG A 266 4.28 -5.23 17.94
C ARG A 266 3.62 -3.95 17.44
N GLU A 267 4.15 -2.82 17.89
CA GLU A 267 3.72 -1.49 17.46
C GLU A 267 3.79 -1.35 15.93
N GLY A 268 2.69 -0.94 15.30
CA GLY A 268 2.57 -0.82 13.84
C GLY A 268 2.11 -2.11 13.12
N ASN A 269 2.12 -3.25 13.82
CA ASN A 269 1.74 -4.56 13.28
C ASN A 269 0.32 -4.97 13.65
N HIS A 270 -0.50 -4.08 14.23
CA HIS A 270 -1.81 -4.49 14.72
C HIS A 270 -2.70 -5.05 13.61
N ASN A 271 -3.36 -6.17 13.90
CA ASN A 271 -4.31 -6.83 13.00
C ASN A 271 -5.77 -6.53 13.34
N SER A 272 -6.03 -5.40 13.99
CA SER A 272 -7.36 -4.90 14.34
C SER A 272 -8.09 -4.30 13.13
N GLY A 273 -9.37 -3.99 13.30
CA GLY A 273 -10.12 -3.20 12.34
C GLY A 273 -10.53 -3.96 11.09
N HIS A 274 -11.22 -3.26 10.20
CA HIS A 274 -12.01 -3.86 9.13
C HIS A 274 -12.95 -4.92 9.73
N GLU A 275 -13.76 -4.49 10.71
CA GLU A 275 -14.67 -5.32 11.50
C GLU A 275 -16.09 -4.74 11.44
N GLY A 276 -17.06 -5.55 11.85
CA GLY A 276 -18.48 -5.17 11.92
C GLY A 276 -19.35 -5.87 10.89
N PRO A 277 -20.63 -5.47 10.78
CA PRO A 277 -21.63 -6.17 9.97
C PRO A 277 -21.24 -6.31 8.49
N ASP A 278 -20.63 -5.27 7.92
CA ASP A 278 -20.24 -5.24 6.51
C ASP A 278 -18.88 -5.92 6.21
N CYS A 279 -18.17 -6.38 7.25
CA CYS A 279 -16.78 -6.81 7.15
C CYS A 279 -16.52 -8.23 7.68
N THR A 280 -17.17 -8.61 8.78
CA THR A 280 -16.84 -9.84 9.52
C THR A 280 -18.04 -10.66 9.99
N ASP A 281 -19.25 -10.10 9.96
CA ASP A 281 -20.49 -10.76 10.39
C ASP A 281 -21.12 -11.56 9.24
N PHE A 282 -20.44 -12.63 8.85
CA PHE A 282 -20.86 -13.51 7.76
C PHE A 282 -20.96 -14.94 8.25
N SER A 283 -21.97 -15.67 7.76
CA SER A 283 -21.99 -17.13 7.88
C SER A 283 -20.76 -17.75 7.20
N GLU A 284 -20.44 -18.99 7.52
CA GLU A 284 -19.34 -19.69 6.86
C GLU A 284 -19.57 -19.79 5.35
N GLU A 285 -20.79 -20.10 4.93
CA GLU A 285 -21.14 -20.21 3.51
C GLU A 285 -21.08 -18.86 2.78
N GLU A 286 -21.41 -17.77 3.47
CA GLU A 286 -21.31 -16.40 2.93
C GLU A 286 -19.85 -15.99 2.77
N ARG A 287 -19.03 -16.21 3.80
CA ARG A 287 -17.59 -15.97 3.77
C ARG A 287 -16.92 -16.72 2.63
N MET A 288 -17.23 -18.00 2.47
CA MET A 288 -16.68 -18.82 1.39
C MET A 288 -17.20 -18.40 0.00
N ALA A 289 -18.40 -17.82 -0.10
CA ALA A 289 -18.89 -17.24 -1.35
C ALA A 289 -18.18 -15.93 -1.70
N LEU A 290 -17.96 -15.05 -0.71
CA LEU A 290 -17.17 -13.82 -0.86
C LEU A 290 -15.74 -14.14 -1.30
N LEU A 291 -15.08 -15.11 -0.66
CA LEU A 291 -13.74 -15.57 -1.07
C LEU A 291 -13.72 -16.01 -2.53
N GLU A 292 -14.69 -16.82 -2.95
CA GLU A 292 -14.74 -17.29 -4.33
C GLU A 292 -14.93 -16.14 -5.33
N TYR A 293 -15.73 -15.13 -4.97
CA TYR A 293 -15.87 -13.91 -5.78
C TYR A 293 -14.55 -13.11 -5.85
N LEU A 294 -13.81 -12.99 -4.74
CA LEU A 294 -12.54 -12.27 -4.71
C LEU A 294 -11.41 -12.98 -5.48
N LYS A 295 -11.52 -14.29 -5.72
CA LYS A 295 -10.63 -15.02 -6.65
C LYS A 295 -10.88 -14.64 -8.11
N ASP A 296 -12.13 -14.36 -8.48
CA ASP A 296 -12.55 -14.06 -9.85
C ASP A 296 -12.40 -12.57 -10.23
N ARG A 297 -11.90 -11.74 -9.30
CA ARG A 297 -11.77 -10.27 -9.40
C ARG A 297 -10.44 -9.80 -9.96
#